data_AF-A0A2N5K5Y2-F1
#
_entry.id   AF-A0A2N5K5Y2-F1
#
_cell.length_a   1.000
_cell.length_b   1.000
_cell.length_c   1.000
_cell.angle_alpha   90.00
_cell.angle_beta   90.00
_cell.angle_gamma   90.00
#
_symmetry.space_group_name_H-M   'P 1'
#
loop_
_entity.id
_entity.type
_entity.pdbx_description
1 polymer ?
#
loop_
_entity_poly.entity_id
_entity_poly.type
_entity_poly.pdbx_seq_one_letter_code
_entity_poly.pdbx_strand_id
1 'polypeptide(L)' 'MKRTTIFLGEADRTAIQAIKDRFGISSDSDAIRLALRVIAGVPNPQLLLLPRAETPPVEEQEHAA' A
#
# COMPACT_ATOMS: atom_id res chain seq x y z
N MET A 1 7.85 -11.27 18.98
CA MET A 1 6.77 -10.60 18.21
C MET A 1 5.58 -10.40 19.15
N LYS A 2 4.85 -9.29 19.06
CA LYS A 2 3.59 -9.07 19.81
C LYS A 2 2.41 -9.30 18.85
N ARG A 3 1.34 -9.96 19.33
CA ARG A 3 0.13 -10.24 18.54
C ARG A 3 -0.98 -9.28 18.94
N THR A 4 -1.58 -8.64 17.95
CA THR A 4 -2.76 -7.79 18.12
C THR A 4 -3.85 -8.31 17.19
N THR A 5 -5.08 -8.41 17.69
CA THR A 5 -6.25 -8.79 16.90
C THR A 5 -7.09 -7.53 16.64
N ILE A 6 -7.51 -7.34 15.39
CA ILE A 6 -8.40 -6.25 14.98
C ILE A 6 -9.59 -6.84 14.22
N PHE A 7 -10.74 -6.18 14.31
CA PHE A 7 -11.90 -6.49 13.48
C PHE A 7 -11.89 -5.57 12.27
N LEU A 8 -12.21 -6.14 11.11
CA LEU A 8 -12.14 -5.46 9.82
C LEU A 8 -13.47 -5.60 9.11
N GLY A 9 -13.96 -4.48 8.59
CA GLY A 9 -15.10 -4.47 7.69
C GLY A 9 -14.73 -5.02 6.32
N GLU A 10 -15.74 -5.18 5.46
CA GLU A 10 -15.52 -5.65 4.08
C GLU A 10 -14.63 -4.70 3.28
N ALA A 11 -14.84 -3.39 3.41
CA ALA A 11 -14.01 -2.38 2.74
C ALA A 11 -12.53 -2.49 3.13
N ASP A 12 -12.24 -2.72 4.42
CA ASP A 12 -10.87 -2.88 4.90
C ASP A 12 -10.23 -4.16 4.34
N ARG A 13 -10.99 -5.25 4.26
CA ARG A 13 -10.51 -6.52 3.67
C ARG A 13 -10.21 -6.36 2.18
N THR A 14 -11.06 -5.65 1.44
CA THR A 14 -10.81 -5.34 0.04
C THR A 14 -9.55 -4.49 -0.12
N ALA A 15 -9.35 -3.49 0.73
CA ALA A 15 -8.14 -2.67 0.72
C ALA A 15 -6.87 -3.51 1.01
N ILE A 16 -6.92 -4.41 2.00
CA ILE A 16 -5.81 -5.33 2.30
C ILE A 16 -5.52 -6.23 1.10
N GLN A 17 -6.54 -6.76 0.44
CA GLN A 17 -6.35 -7.60 -0.74
C GLN A 17 -5.70 -6.82 -1.88
N ALA A 18 -6.14 -5.58 -2.15
CA ALA A 18 -5.51 -4.72 -3.14
C ALA A 18 -4.04 -4.42 -2.84
N ILE A 19 -3.67 -4.22 -1.58
CA ILE A 19 -2.27 -4.06 -1.14
C ILE A 19 -1.50 -5.36 -1.42
N LYS A 20 -2.07 -6.52 -1.08
CA LYS A 20 -1.43 -7.82 -1.33
C LYS A 20 -1.14 -8.05 -2.80
N ASP A 21 -2.12 -7.81 -3.65
CA ASP A 21 -2.00 -8.01 -5.10
C ASP A 21 -0.99 -7.04 -5.71
N ARG A 22 -1.03 -5.76 -5.31
CA ARG A 22 -0.13 -4.73 -5.82
C ARG A 22 1.34 -4.96 -5.47
N PHE A 23 1.61 -5.52 -4.30
CA PHE A 23 2.97 -5.65 -3.75
C PHE A 23 3.45 -7.09 -3.63
N GLY A 24 2.68 -8.08 -4.14
CA GLY A 24 3.04 -9.49 -4.08
C GLY A 24 3.13 -10.05 -2.66
N ILE A 25 2.32 -9.53 -1.73
CA ILE A 25 2.36 -9.92 -0.32
C ILE A 25 1.42 -11.09 -0.06
N SER A 26 1.93 -12.14 0.60
CA SER A 26 1.16 -13.35 0.88
C SER A 26 0.31 -13.28 2.17
N SER A 27 0.62 -12.37 3.09
CA SER A 27 -0.05 -12.28 4.40
C SER A 27 -0.72 -10.94 4.64
N ASP A 28 -1.95 -10.98 5.16
CA ASP A 28 -2.67 -9.77 5.62
C ASP A 28 -1.85 -9.01 6.68
N SER A 29 -1.13 -9.72 7.55
CA SER A 29 -0.27 -9.09 8.57
C SER A 29 0.91 -8.33 7.96
N ASP A 30 1.42 -8.77 6.81
CA ASP A 30 2.47 -8.06 6.08
C ASP A 30 1.91 -6.84 5.35
N ALA A 31 0.73 -6.98 4.74
CA ALA A 31 0.04 -5.87 4.09
C ALA A 31 -0.30 -4.74 5.08
N ILE A 32 -0.82 -5.10 6.27
CA ILE A 32 -1.12 -4.14 7.35
C ILE A 32 0.18 -3.49 7.84
N ARG A 33 1.25 -4.26 8.06
CA ARG A 33 2.55 -3.71 8.47
C ARG A 33 3.13 -2.76 7.43
N LEU A 34 2.97 -3.06 6.14
CA LEU A 34 3.37 -2.16 5.06
C LEU A 34 2.61 -0.84 5.13
N ALA A 35 1.28 -0.88 5.19
CA ALA A 35 0.43 0.31 5.26
C ALA A 35 0.78 1.19 6.46
N LEU A 36 0.93 0.59 7.65
CA LEU A 36 1.28 1.31 8.88
C LEU A 36 2.63 2.03 8.76
N ARG A 37 3.65 1.37 8.19
CA ARG A 37 4.98 1.97 8.02
C ARG A 37 4.98 3.13 7.02
N VAL A 38 4.23 2.99 5.92
CA VAL A 38 4.07 4.07 4.93
C VAL A 38 3.46 5.30 5.58
N ILE A 39 2.35 5.13 6.30
CA ILE A 39 1.66 6.24 7.00
C ILE A 39 2.57 6.87 8.07
N ALA A 40 3.32 6.04 8.80
CA ALA A 40 4.23 6.52 9.85
C ALA A 40 5.54 7.13 9.31
N GLY A 41 5.78 7.14 7.99
CA GLY A 41 7.04 7.61 7.39
C GLY A 41 8.27 6.81 7.81
N VAL A 42 8.08 5.56 8.24
CA VAL A 42 9.17 4.70 8.73
C VAL A 42 9.79 3.95 7.56
N PRO A 43 11.13 3.81 7.48
CA PRO A 43 11.78 3.02 6.45
C PRO A 43 11.19 1.61 6.40
N ASN A 44 10.69 1.22 5.23
CA ASN A 44 10.18 -0.13 5.02
C ASN A 44 11.05 -0.85 3.98
N PRO A 45 11.77 -1.93 4.37
CA PRO A 45 12.62 -2.66 3.44
C PRO A 45 11.83 -3.29 2.28
N GLN A 46 10.52 -3.54 2.45
CA GLN A 46 9.67 -4.04 1.38
C GLN A 46 9.40 -2.97 0.30
N LEU A 47 9.48 -1.67 0.63
CA LEU A 47 9.37 -0.59 -0.37
C LEU A 47 10.60 -0.52 -1.28
N LEU A 48 11.76 -1.01 -0.83
CA LEU A 48 13.01 -1.01 -1.60
C LEU A 48 13.02 -2.08 -2.71
N LEU A 49 12.12 -3.06 -2.63
CA LEU A 49 11.98 -4.16 -3.59
C LEU A 49 10.86 -3.92 -4.61
N LEU A 50 10.17 -2.78 -4.53
CA LEU A 50 9.11 -2.46 -5.46
C LEU A 50 9.70 -1.95 -6.77
N PRO A 51 9.24 -2.45 -7.94
CA PRO A 51 9.44 -1.70 -9.17
C PRO A 51 8.82 -0.32 -8.94
N ARG A 52 9.62 0.73 -9.14
CA ARG A 52 9.16 2.11 -9.04
C ARG A 52 8.03 2.24 -10.07
N ALA A 53 6.78 2.28 -9.60
CA ALA A 53 5.68 2.60 -10.48
C ALA A 53 5.99 3.99 -11.03
N GLU A 54 6.30 4.09 -12.32
CA GLU A 54 6.33 5.35 -13.02
C GLU A 54 4.97 5.99 -12.77
N THR A 55 4.98 7.10 -12.03
CA THR A 55 3.83 7.99 -12.03
C THR A 55 3.60 8.37 -13.49
N PRO A 56 2.45 8.05 -14.10
CA PRO A 56 2.17 8.57 -15.43
C PRO A 56 2.25 10.10 -15.34
N PRO A 57 2.80 10.76 -16.38
CA PRO A 57 2.88 12.20 -16.38
C PRO A 57 1.47 12.74 -16.14
N VAL A 58 1.34 13.62 -15.16
CA VAL A 58 0.14 14.44 -15.01
C VAL A 58 0.10 15.25 -16.31
N GLU A 59 -0.69 14.82 -17.28
CA GLU A 59 -0.97 15.65 -18.45
C GLU A 59 -1.59 16.93 -17.91
N GLU A 60 -0.83 18.01 -18.03
CA GLU A 60 -1.27 19.37 -17.77
C GLU A 60 -2.53 19.60 -18.62
N GLN A 61 -3.71 19.47 -18.01
CA GLN A 61 -4.91 20.09 -18.54
C GLN A 61 -4.80 21.59 -18.29
N GLU A 62 -3.91 22.24 -19.05
CA GLU A 62 -3.88 23.69 -19.18
C GLU A 62 -4.16 24.05 -20.64
N HIS A 63 -5.21 24.88 -20.78
CA HIS A 63 -5.56 25.66 -21.96
C HIS A 63 -6.07 24.94 -23.21
N ALA A 64 -7.40 24.97 -23.37
CA ALA A 64 -8.01 25.25 -24.67
C ALA A 64 -9.28 26.09 -24.50
N ALA A 65 -9.12 27.39 -24.80
CA ALA A 65 -10.07 28.38 -25.34
C ALA A 65 -11.33 28.77 -24.54
#